data_AF-A0A165VSJ4-F1
#
_entry.id   AF-A0A165VSJ4-F1
#
_cell.length_a   1.000
_cell.length_b   1.000
_cell.length_c   1.000
_cell.angle_alpha   90.00
_cell.angle_beta   90.00
_cell.angle_gamma   90.00
#
_symmetry.space_group_name_H-M   'P 1'
#
loop_
_entity.id
_entity.type
_entity.pdbx_description
1 polymer ?
#
loop_
_entity_poly.entity_id
_entity_poly.type
_entity_poly.pdbx_seq_one_letter_code
_entity_poly.pdbx_strand_id
1 'polypeptide(L)'
;MVHRHPDSRLVASLLSAETAYSKQLETLLSHSASSLAAFSAYAAASAPPTSQVIIAVATCLANVDGGVEEYLHALEEWKDCLKQVKIADDEVSNILRDRDILQV
;
A
#
# COMPACT_ATOMS: atom_id res chain seq x y z
N MET A 1 32.06 -11.81 12.73
CA MET A 1 30.96 -10.87 13.02
C MET A 1 29.83 -11.71 13.58
N VAL A 2 29.39 -11.42 14.80
CA VAL A 2 28.41 -12.24 15.54
C VAL A 2 27.13 -12.36 14.70
N HIS A 3 26.70 -13.59 14.42
CA HIS A 3 25.40 -13.89 13.81
C HIS A 3 24.29 -13.42 14.75
N ARG A 4 23.99 -12.12 14.72
CA ARG A 4 22.82 -11.58 15.39
C ARG A 4 21.62 -12.05 14.57
N HIS A 5 20.77 -12.88 15.16
CA HIS A 5 19.53 -13.28 14.52
C HIS A 5 18.77 -12.04 14.03
N PRO A 6 18.16 -12.09 12.82
CA PRO A 6 17.27 -11.03 12.38
C PRO A 6 16.23 -10.78 13.46
N ASP A 7 16.01 -9.51 13.82
CA ASP A 7 14.98 -9.18 14.79
C ASP A 7 13.63 -9.26 14.07
N SER A 8 12.94 -10.40 14.21
CA SER A 8 11.63 -10.68 13.60
C SER A 8 10.56 -9.63 13.91
N ARG A 9 10.78 -8.84 14.96
CA ARG A 9 9.95 -7.69 15.34
C ARG A 9 10.03 -6.55 14.33
N LEU A 10 11.15 -6.38 13.64
CA LEU A 10 11.31 -5.35 12.61
C LEU A 10 10.43 -5.64 11.39
N VAL A 11 10.34 -6.90 10.97
CA VAL A 11 9.45 -7.32 9.87
C VAL A 11 7.99 -7.14 10.27
N ALA A 12 7.63 -7.48 11.51
CA ALA A 12 6.29 -7.23 12.03
C ALA A 12 5.96 -5.72 12.09
N SER A 13 6.92 -4.89 12.50
CA SER A 13 6.77 -3.43 12.51
C SER A 13 6.59 -2.88 11.10
N LEU A 14 7.34 -3.38 10.12
CA LEU A 14 7.20 -3.00 8.72
C LEU A 14 5.82 -3.37 8.18
N LEU A 15 5.36 -4.62 8.40
CA LEU A 15 4.01 -5.06 8.02
C LEU A 15 2.91 -4.17 8.62
N SER A 16 3.08 -3.76 9.88
CA SER A 16 2.15 -2.83 10.54
C SER A 16 2.12 -1.46 9.84
N ALA A 17 3.30 -0.91 9.50
CA ALA A 17 3.40 0.36 8.80
C ALA A 17 2.77 0.29 7.41
N GLU A 18 3.09 -0.75 6.63
CA GLU A 18 2.55 -0.93 5.27
C GLU A 18 1.02 -1.13 5.28
N THR A 19 0.50 -1.84 6.28
CA THR A 19 -0.95 -2.00 6.45
C THR A 19 -1.65 -0.68 6.76
N ALA A 20 -1.04 0.17 7.60
CA ALA A 20 -1.59 1.49 7.89
C ALA A 20 -1.54 2.40 6.65
N TYR A 21 -0.45 2.34 5.90
CA TYR A 21 -0.26 3.13 4.69
C TYR A 21 -1.24 2.74 3.57
N SER A 22 -1.43 1.43 3.32
CA SER A 22 -2.43 0.92 2.38
C SER A 22 -3.85 1.45 2.66
N LYS A 23 -4.28 1.44 3.94
CA LYS A 23 -5.58 2.02 4.33
C LYS A 23 -5.69 3.51 4.07
N GLN A 24 -4.59 4.26 4.22
CA GLN A 24 -4.57 5.69 3.91
C GLN A 24 -4.72 5.93 2.41
N LEU A 25 -4.10 5.09 1.57
CA LEU A 25 -4.26 5.15 0.11
C LEU A 25 -5.69 4.82 -0.32
N GLU A 26 -6.32 3.80 0.27
CA GLU A 26 -7.74 3.49 0.02
C GLU A 26 -8.65 4.68 0.37
N THR A 27 -8.38 5.34 1.51
CA THR A 27 -9.12 6.52 1.95
C THR A 27 -8.90 7.69 0.98
N LEU A 28 -7.67 7.89 0.52
CA LEU A 28 -7.32 8.90 -0.47
C LEU A 28 -8.07 8.68 -1.79
N LEU A 29 -8.11 7.44 -2.29
CA LEU A 29 -8.84 7.09 -3.51
C LEU A 29 -10.34 7.38 -3.39
N SER A 30 -10.95 7.07 -2.23
CA SER A 30 -12.36 7.39 -1.97
C SER A 30 -12.64 8.90 -2.03
N HIS A 31 -11.76 9.71 -1.43
CA HIS A 31 -11.85 11.16 -1.50
C HIS A 31 -11.59 11.69 -2.92
N SER A 32 -10.63 11.12 -3.64
CA SER A 32 -10.30 11.51 -5.02
C SER A 32 -11.47 11.25 -5.95
N ALA A 33 -12.09 10.07 -5.88
CA ALA A 33 -13.29 9.73 -6.65
C ALA A 33 -14.45 10.71 -6.39
N SER A 34 -14.67 11.09 -5.13
CA SER A 34 -15.70 12.08 -4.76
C SER A 34 -15.39 13.47 -5.32
N SER A 35 -14.13 13.89 -5.24
CA SER A 35 -13.65 15.16 -5.81
C SER A 35 -13.81 15.19 -7.32
N LEU A 36 -13.43 14.10 -8.01
CA LEU A 36 -13.53 13.96 -9.45
C LEU A 36 -14.98 13.97 -9.94
N ALA A 37 -15.89 13.34 -9.20
CA ALA A 37 -17.32 13.40 -9.48
C ALA A 37 -17.87 14.83 -9.37
N ALA A 38 -17.51 15.56 -8.31
CA ALA A 38 -17.91 16.96 -8.12
C ALA A 38 -17.32 17.86 -9.22
N PHE A 39 -16.05 17.64 -9.59
CA PHE A 39 -15.37 18.38 -10.64
C PHE A 39 -15.98 18.13 -12.03
N SER A 40 -16.37 16.89 -12.31
CA SER A 40 -17.09 16.52 -13.54
C SER A 40 -18.48 17.14 -13.61
N ALA A 41 -19.22 17.18 -12.49
CA ALA A 41 -20.50 17.87 -12.41
C ALA A 41 -20.35 19.38 -12.64
N TYR A 42 -19.29 20.00 -12.10
CA TYR A 42 -18.97 21.40 -12.36
C TYR A 42 -18.64 21.64 -13.84
N ALA A 43 -17.93 20.72 -14.50
CA ALA A 43 -17.68 20.78 -15.94
C ALA A 43 -18.99 20.78 -16.74
N ALA A 44 -19.95 19.93 -16.37
CA ALA A 44 -21.24 19.81 -17.03
C ALA A 44 -22.12 21.07 -16.88
N ALA A 45 -21.96 21.81 -15.78
CA ALA A 45 -22.68 23.06 -15.53
C ALA A 45 -22.00 24.31 -16.16
N SER A 46 -20.80 24.16 -16.74
CA SER A 46 -19.99 25.26 -17.26
C SER A 46 -20.22 25.52 -18.76
N ALA A 47 -19.89 26.75 -19.21
CA ALA A 47 -19.93 27.09 -20.63
C ALA A 47 -18.94 26.23 -21.46
N PRO A 48 -19.22 25.96 -22.75
CA PRO A 48 -18.49 24.94 -23.53
C PRO A 48 -16.96 25.07 -23.56
N PRO A 49 -16.35 26.27 -23.74
CA PRO A 49 -14.89 26.40 -23.75
C PRO A 49 -14.26 26.01 -22.40
N THR A 50 -14.90 26.42 -21.30
CA THR A 50 -14.44 26.11 -19.93
C THR A 50 -14.68 24.63 -19.60
N SER A 51 -15.84 24.09 -19.99
CA SER A 51 -16.21 22.70 -19.78
C SER A 51 -15.19 21.74 -20.40
N GLN A 52 -14.73 22.00 -21.62
CA GLN A 52 -13.72 21.18 -22.30
C GLN A 52 -12.39 21.13 -21.54
N VAL A 53 -11.94 22.27 -21.01
CA VAL A 53 -10.71 22.35 -20.21
C VAL A 53 -10.87 21.58 -18.90
N ILE A 54 -12.00 21.76 -18.21
CA ILE A 54 -12.28 21.05 -16.95
C ILE A 54 -12.32 19.54 -17.18
N ILE A 55 -12.96 19.07 -18.25
CA ILE A 55 -13.00 17.63 -18.61
C ILE A 55 -11.59 17.09 -18.85
N ALA A 56 -10.75 17.82 -19.60
CA ALA A 56 -9.37 17.39 -19.84
C ALA A 56 -8.58 17.22 -18.52
N VAL A 57 -8.75 18.16 -17.59
CA VAL A 57 -8.14 18.07 -16.25
C VAL A 57 -8.72 16.89 -15.46
N ALA A 58 -10.04 16.67 -15.51
CA ALA A 58 -10.69 15.53 -14.87
C ALA A 58 -10.15 14.20 -15.40
N THR A 59 -9.90 14.08 -16.70
CA THR A 59 -9.27 12.90 -17.30
C THR A 59 -7.84 12.68 -16.79
N CYS A 60 -7.04 13.75 -16.67
CA CYS A 60 -5.70 13.64 -16.07
C CYS A 60 -5.77 13.14 -14.62
N LEU A 61 -6.70 13.64 -13.81
CA LEU A 61 -6.89 13.19 -12.43
C LEU A 61 -7.33 11.73 -12.36
N ALA A 62 -8.26 11.29 -13.23
CA ALA A 62 -8.69 9.90 -13.30
C ALA A 62 -7.53 8.94 -13.62
N ASN A 63 -6.61 9.34 -14.51
CA ASN A 63 -5.44 8.53 -14.83
C ASN A 63 -4.47 8.41 -13.65
N VAL A 64 -4.33 9.49 -12.85
CA VAL A 64 -3.53 9.46 -11.62
C VAL A 64 -4.16 8.52 -10.60
N ASP A 65 -5.48 8.59 -10.41
CA ASP A 65 -6.21 7.68 -9.51
C ASP A 65 -5.99 6.22 -9.92
N GLY A 66 -6.08 5.90 -11.21
CA GLY A 66 -5.78 4.55 -11.71
C GLY A 66 -4.34 4.10 -11.42
N GLY A 67 -3.35 4.97 -11.56
CA GLY A 67 -1.97 4.66 -11.20
C GLY A 67 -1.78 4.43 -9.69
N VAL A 68 -2.55 5.14 -8.86
CA VAL A 68 -2.55 4.92 -7.40
C VAL A 68 -3.23 3.60 -7.04
N GLU A 69 -4.29 3.20 -7.74
CA GLU A 69 -4.93 1.88 -7.58
C GLU A 69 -3.97 0.74 -7.94
N GLU A 70 -3.23 0.86 -9.04
CA GLU A 70 -2.19 -0.12 -9.41
C GLU A 70 -1.08 -0.21 -8.37
N TYR A 71 -0.63 0.94 -7.85
CA TYR A 71 0.35 0.99 -6.78
C TYR A 71 -0.15 0.34 -5.49
N LEU A 72 -1.41 0.57 -5.12
CA LEU A 72 -2.05 -0.07 -3.98
C LEU A 72 -2.08 -1.60 -4.14
N HIS A 73 -2.39 -2.10 -5.34
CA HIS A 73 -2.34 -3.52 -5.64
C HIS A 73 -0.93 -4.11 -5.46
N ALA A 74 0.09 -3.45 -6.03
CA ALA A 74 1.47 -3.87 -5.87
C ALA A 74 1.92 -3.85 -4.39
N LEU A 75 1.40 -2.90 -3.60
CA LEU A 75 1.66 -2.81 -2.17
C LEU A 75 1.04 -3.99 -1.39
N GLU A 76 -0.16 -4.43 -1.75
CA GLU A 76 -0.77 -5.62 -1.16
C GLU A 76 0.01 -6.90 -1.47
N GLU A 77 0.46 -7.07 -2.73
CA GLU A 77 1.34 -8.18 -3.10
C GLU A 77 2.66 -8.16 -2.30
N TRP A 78 3.27 -6.98 -2.16
CA TRP A 78 4.46 -6.79 -1.35
C TRP A 78 4.25 -7.19 0.11
N LYS A 79 3.12 -6.79 0.70
CA LYS A 79 2.75 -7.19 2.07
C LYS A 79 2.62 -8.70 2.19
N ASP A 80 2.08 -9.38 1.19
CA ASP A 80 1.99 -10.84 1.19
C ASP A 80 3.37 -11.50 1.12
N CYS A 81 4.29 -10.98 0.31
CA CYS A 81 5.69 -11.41 0.33
C CYS A 81 6.33 -11.19 1.72
N LEU A 82 6.11 -10.05 2.35
CA LEU A 82 6.63 -9.78 3.71
C LEU A 82 6.06 -10.74 4.76
N LYS A 83 4.79 -11.14 4.65
CA LYS A 83 4.20 -12.16 5.52
C LYS A 83 4.90 -13.51 5.35
N GLN A 84 5.21 -13.91 4.12
CA GLN A 84 5.95 -15.15 3.86
C GLN A 84 7.36 -15.09 4.46
N VAL A 85 8.06 -13.96 4.30
CA VAL A 85 9.37 -13.74 4.92
C VAL A 85 9.28 -13.85 6.45
N LYS A 86 8.25 -13.27 7.06
CA LYS A 86 8.03 -13.37 8.50
C LYS A 86 7.84 -14.81 8.97
N ILE A 87 7.05 -15.60 8.24
CA ILE A 87 6.82 -17.03 8.58
C ILE A 87 8.15 -17.79 8.55
N ALA A 88 8.95 -17.61 7.49
CA ALA A 88 10.25 -18.26 7.38
C ALA A 88 11.21 -17.84 8.51
N ASP A 89 11.20 -16.57 8.90
CA ASP A 89 12.02 -16.05 10.00
C ASP A 89 11.60 -16.61 11.37
N ASP A 90 10.28 -16.74 11.59
CA ASP A 90 9.71 -17.35 12.80
C ASP A 90 10.05 -18.87 12.86
N GLU A 91 10.04 -19.58 11.72
CA GLU A 91 10.47 -20.99 11.61
C GLU A 91 11.95 -21.18 11.92
N VAL A 92 12.82 -20.37 11.30
CA VAL A 92 14.27 -20.41 11.56
C VAL A 92 14.56 -20.15 13.04
N SER A 93 13.89 -19.16 13.63
CA SER A 93 14.01 -18.83 15.05
C SER A 93 13.62 -20.01 15.95
N ASN A 94 12.59 -20.77 15.61
CA ASN A 94 12.20 -21.98 16.34
C ASN A 94 13.26 -23.08 16.24
N ILE A 95 13.80 -23.35 15.04
CA ILE A 95 14.87 -24.35 14.85
C ILE A 95 16.10 -24.03 15.68
N LEU A 96 16.49 -22.75 15.73
CA LEU A 96 17.64 -22.30 16.52
C LEU A 96 17.40 -22.45 18.01
N ARG A 97 16.19 -22.14 18.47
CA ARG A 97 15.79 -22.37 19.86
C ARG A 97 15.82 -23.86 20.21
N ASP A 98 15.31 -24.72 19.34
CA ASP A 98 15.33 -26.17 19.55
C ASP A 98 16.77 -26.70 19.59
N ARG A 99 17.65 -26.23 18.71
CA ARG A 99 19.09 -26.52 18.78
C ARG A 99 19.67 -26.12 20.14
N ASP A 100 19.36 -24.91 20.61
CA ASP A 100 19.89 -24.41 21.89
C ASP A 100 19.38 -25.22 23.08
N ILE A 101 18.13 -25.69 23.04
CA ILE A 101 17.58 -26.60 24.06
C ILE A 101 18.30 -27.95 24.04
N LEU A 102 18.62 -28.49 22.87
CA LEU A 102 19.29 -29.78 22.71
C LEU A 102 20.80 -29.76 22.99
N GLN A 103 21.43 -28.58 23.02
CA GLN A 103 22.86 -28.40 23.32
C GLN A 103 23.15 -28.06 24.80
N VAL A 104 22.11 -28.01 25.64
CA VAL A 104 22.17 -27.90 27.11
C VAL A 104 21.92 -29.28 27.73
#